data_AF-A0AAE6SVG3-F1
#
_entry.id   AF-A0AAE6SVG3-F1
#
_cell.length_a   1.000
_cell.length_b   1.000
_cell.length_c   1.000
_cell.angle_alpha   90.00
_cell.angle_beta   90.00
_cell.angle_gamma   90.00
#
_symmetry.space_group_name_H-M   'P 1'
#
loop_
_entity.id
_entity.type
_entity.pdbx_description
1 polymer ?
#
loop_
_entity_poly.entity_id
_entity_poly.type
_entity_poly.pdbx_seq_one_letter_code
_entity_poly.pdbx_strand_id
1 'polypeptide(L)'
;MPKILPLFTPLKLCIYVMLALSTSACAMPIGMTQAGSITAPTIDEASGLAVSRLNDNILWVHNDSGDTARIFAIDTQGHQLATVNITGVKNNDWEDIASFVYQGESYLLIADVGDNQAKRSQYQLHLIKEPDLSQLNGQKTLAAKPVWSMTFTYPDGAHDCESVAVDVAKQKILLLSKRDKLPILFELPLIAPVLGQSASSNSSVQIINKQAKRLGEIAPLPTAMLDYASIYTWIGFAGKPTAMDISADGLSAVVLTYTHAFYFTQPEPGDWLTLFSTPPQEISLPAIKQAEAVGFSQDGNSVFITSEMIPAPLYKMDLKGFHTQQ
;
A
#
# COMPACT_ATOMS: atom_id res chain seq x y z
N MET A 1 -65.08 9.71 -46.90
CA MET A 1 -63.94 8.78 -46.78
C MET A 1 -62.70 9.54 -46.32
N PRO A 2 -62.33 9.51 -45.04
CA PRO A 2 -60.99 9.91 -44.60
C PRO A 2 -60.08 8.68 -44.44
N LYS A 3 -58.85 8.77 -44.97
CA LYS A 3 -57.81 7.75 -44.86
C LYS A 3 -57.24 7.72 -43.44
N ILE A 4 -57.19 6.53 -42.84
CA ILE A 4 -56.49 6.26 -41.58
C ILE A 4 -54.99 6.21 -41.89
N LEU A 5 -54.19 7.12 -41.30
CA LEU A 5 -52.72 6.99 -41.26
C LEU A 5 -52.34 5.87 -40.28
N PRO A 6 -51.31 5.06 -40.56
CA PRO A 6 -50.87 4.03 -39.63
C PRO A 6 -50.21 4.67 -38.41
N LEU A 7 -50.63 4.23 -37.22
CA LEU A 7 -49.96 4.51 -35.96
C LEU A 7 -48.50 4.01 -36.05
N PHE A 8 -47.54 4.93 -36.00
CA PHE A 8 -46.17 4.57 -35.68
C PHE A 8 -46.13 4.01 -34.25
N THR A 9 -45.79 2.73 -34.11
CA THR A 9 -45.69 2.07 -32.80
C THR A 9 -44.46 2.60 -32.03
N PRO A 10 -44.60 2.95 -30.73
CA PRO A 10 -43.50 3.51 -29.92
C PRO A 10 -42.36 2.51 -29.66
N LEU A 11 -42.54 1.24 -30.04
CA LEU A 11 -41.61 0.16 -29.76
C LEU A 11 -40.28 0.25 -30.52
N LYS A 12 -40.23 0.95 -31.66
CA LYS A 12 -38.98 1.12 -32.43
C LYS A 12 -38.07 2.24 -31.91
N LEU A 13 -38.59 3.20 -31.14
CA LEU A 13 -37.77 4.26 -30.55
C LEU A 13 -36.99 3.78 -29.31
N CYS A 14 -37.57 2.85 -28.52
CA CYS A 14 -36.88 2.24 -27.39
C CYS A 14 -35.70 1.35 -27.80
N ILE A 15 -35.72 0.75 -28.99
CA ILE A 15 -34.63 -0.13 -29.45
C ILE A 15 -33.39 0.68 -29.87
N TYR A 16 -33.56 1.90 -30.41
CA TYR A 16 -32.41 2.78 -30.70
C TYR A 16 -31.84 3.45 -29.46
N VAL A 17 -32.67 3.76 -28.44
CA VAL A 17 -32.18 4.28 -27.14
C VAL A 17 -31.52 3.16 -26.31
N MET A 18 -31.98 1.90 -26.42
CA MET A 18 -31.32 0.77 -25.77
C MET A 18 -30.05 0.28 -26.49
N LEU A 19 -29.86 0.57 -27.79
CA LEU A 19 -28.58 0.29 -28.47
C LEU A 19 -27.51 1.38 -28.27
N ALA A 20 -27.90 2.59 -27.86
CA ALA A 20 -26.98 3.68 -27.54
C ALA A 20 -26.42 3.63 -26.10
N LEU A 21 -26.80 2.62 -25.31
CA LEU A 21 -26.21 2.31 -23.99
C LEU A 21 -25.09 1.26 -24.09
N SER A 22 -24.48 1.11 -25.26
CA SER A 22 -23.31 0.26 -25.44
C SER A 22 -22.05 1.07 -25.15
N THR A 23 -21.31 0.60 -24.13
CA THR A 23 -19.98 1.05 -23.69
C THR A 23 -19.90 2.45 -23.07
N SER A 24 -20.52 2.65 -21.90
CA SER A 24 -19.77 3.40 -20.88
C SER A 24 -18.66 2.48 -20.38
N ALA A 25 -17.58 2.36 -21.15
CA ALA A 25 -16.32 1.95 -20.55
C ALA A 25 -16.09 2.94 -19.41
N CYS A 26 -16.05 2.45 -18.16
CA CYS A 26 -15.66 3.28 -17.03
C CYS A 26 -14.32 3.88 -17.43
N ALA A 27 -14.31 5.18 -17.75
CA ALA A 27 -13.10 5.81 -18.26
C ALA A 27 -12.07 5.75 -17.13
N MET A 28 -10.91 5.16 -17.41
CA MET A 28 -9.81 5.18 -16.46
C MET A 28 -9.47 6.64 -16.12
N PRO A 29 -9.22 6.97 -14.85
CA PRO A 29 -8.74 8.28 -14.46
C PRO A 29 -7.53 8.70 -15.30
N ILE A 30 -7.42 9.99 -15.62
CA ILE A 30 -6.30 10.52 -16.40
C ILE A 30 -4.99 10.19 -15.69
N GLY A 31 -4.02 9.63 -16.42
CA GLY A 31 -2.74 9.20 -15.85
C GLY A 31 -2.76 7.79 -15.26
N MET A 32 -3.93 7.16 -15.10
CA MET A 32 -4.05 5.80 -14.58
C MET A 32 -4.15 4.77 -15.70
N THR A 33 -3.43 3.67 -15.51
CA THR A 33 -3.49 2.48 -16.38
C THR A 33 -3.66 1.23 -15.54
N GLN A 34 -4.43 0.26 -16.02
CA GLN A 34 -4.40 -1.09 -15.45
C GLN A 34 -3.24 -1.84 -16.10
N ALA A 35 -2.12 -1.96 -15.37
CA ALA A 35 -0.90 -2.60 -15.85
C ALA A 35 -1.05 -4.13 -15.96
N GLY A 36 -1.93 -4.70 -15.13
CA GLY A 36 -2.28 -6.11 -15.17
C GLY A 36 -3.19 -6.52 -14.02
N SER A 37 -3.06 -7.77 -13.59
CA SER A 37 -3.81 -8.32 -12.45
C SER A 37 -3.05 -9.45 -11.77
N ILE A 38 -3.06 -9.47 -10.44
CA ILE A 38 -2.62 -10.60 -9.65
C ILE A 38 -3.71 -11.68 -9.70
N THR A 39 -3.37 -12.84 -10.23
CA THR A 39 -4.29 -13.99 -10.35
C THR A 39 -3.75 -15.25 -9.67
N ALA A 40 -2.57 -15.17 -9.05
CA ALA A 40 -1.96 -16.30 -8.40
C ALA A 40 -2.77 -16.65 -7.14
N PRO A 41 -3.25 -17.90 -6.98
CA PRO A 41 -4.10 -18.27 -5.84
C PRO A 41 -3.33 -18.29 -4.52
N THR A 42 -2.00 -18.17 -4.55
CA THR A 42 -1.18 -18.02 -3.35
C THR A 42 -1.12 -16.60 -2.82
N ILE A 43 -1.65 -15.63 -3.58
CA ILE A 43 -1.70 -14.19 -3.26
C ILE A 43 -3.18 -13.76 -3.34
N ASP A 44 -3.96 -14.17 -2.36
CA ASP A 44 -5.41 -14.01 -2.28
C ASP A 44 -5.88 -12.88 -1.36
N GLU A 45 -4.96 -12.25 -0.62
CA GLU A 45 -5.22 -11.17 0.33
C GLU A 45 -4.07 -10.15 0.32
N ALA A 46 -3.66 -9.68 -0.85
CA ALA A 46 -2.55 -8.72 -0.99
C ALA A 46 -2.83 -7.42 -0.21
N SER A 47 -2.14 -7.24 0.92
CA SER A 47 -2.34 -6.14 1.87
C SER A 47 -1.21 -5.10 1.83
N GLY A 48 0.05 -5.50 1.59
CA GLY A 48 1.16 -4.57 1.35
C GLY A 48 1.74 -4.63 -0.06
N LEU A 49 2.32 -3.51 -0.54
CA LEU A 49 3.02 -3.42 -1.83
C LEU A 49 4.23 -2.48 -1.77
N ALA A 50 5.40 -2.95 -2.21
CA ALA A 50 6.58 -2.11 -2.39
C ALA A 50 7.30 -2.38 -3.71
N VAL A 51 7.75 -1.34 -4.41
CA VAL A 51 8.61 -1.50 -5.60
C VAL A 51 10.04 -1.83 -5.17
N SER A 52 10.57 -2.94 -5.67
CA SER A 52 11.94 -3.41 -5.45
C SER A 52 12.97 -2.30 -5.64
N ARG A 53 13.98 -2.21 -4.78
CA ARG A 53 15.16 -1.33 -4.97
C ARG A 53 16.27 -2.01 -5.78
N LEU A 54 16.18 -3.31 -6.03
CA LEU A 54 17.11 -4.04 -6.88
C LEU A 54 16.70 -4.02 -8.37
N ASN A 55 15.40 -3.93 -8.66
CA ASN A 55 14.86 -3.93 -10.03
C ASN A 55 13.43 -3.36 -10.08
N ASP A 56 13.26 -2.22 -10.75
CA ASP A 56 11.99 -1.47 -10.90
C ASP A 56 10.84 -2.27 -11.54
N ASN A 57 11.13 -3.42 -12.16
CA ASN A 57 10.11 -4.30 -12.75
C ASN A 57 9.57 -5.34 -11.77
N ILE A 58 10.04 -5.34 -10.52
CA ILE A 58 9.61 -6.26 -9.46
C ILE A 58 8.86 -5.49 -8.39
N LEU A 59 7.69 -6.00 -8.01
CA LEU A 59 6.93 -5.56 -6.86
C LEU A 59 6.95 -6.65 -5.80
N TRP A 60 7.11 -6.25 -4.54
CA TRP A 60 6.98 -7.10 -3.38
C TRP A 60 5.59 -6.93 -2.80
N VAL A 61 4.89 -8.04 -2.58
CA VAL A 61 3.58 -8.06 -1.92
C VAL A 61 3.56 -9.12 -0.83
N HIS A 62 2.66 -9.00 0.13
CA HIS A 62 2.35 -10.06 1.09
C HIS A 62 0.84 -10.19 1.28
N ASN A 63 0.42 -11.38 1.69
CA ASN A 63 -0.94 -11.56 2.19
C ASN A 63 -1.08 -10.95 3.59
N ASP A 64 -2.31 -10.60 3.95
CA ASP A 64 -2.72 -10.20 5.30
C ASP A 64 -2.56 -11.36 6.32
N SER A 65 -3.13 -11.19 7.51
CA SER A 65 -3.06 -12.06 8.67
C SER A 65 -3.40 -13.54 8.40
N GLY A 66 -2.78 -14.43 9.16
CA GLY A 66 -3.06 -15.88 9.08
C GLY A 66 -2.26 -16.66 8.02
N ASP A 67 -1.50 -16.00 7.15
CA ASP A 67 -0.55 -16.69 6.25
C ASP A 67 0.71 -17.20 7.00
N THR A 68 1.52 -17.97 6.30
CA THR A 68 2.71 -18.71 6.75
C THR A 68 3.99 -17.88 6.84
N ALA A 69 3.88 -16.55 7.00
CA ALA A 69 5.00 -15.59 7.02
C ALA A 69 5.87 -15.64 5.75
N ARG A 70 5.27 -15.24 4.63
CA ARG A 70 5.92 -15.21 3.32
C ARG A 70 5.55 -13.93 2.58
N ILE A 71 6.46 -13.49 1.71
CA ILE A 71 6.23 -12.42 0.74
C ILE A 71 6.37 -12.97 -0.67
N PHE A 72 5.89 -12.25 -1.66
CA PHE A 72 5.90 -12.66 -3.05
C PHE A 72 6.53 -11.57 -3.90
N ALA A 73 7.40 -11.98 -4.83
CA ALA A 73 7.80 -11.13 -5.93
C ALA A 73 6.82 -11.33 -7.08
N ILE A 74 6.25 -10.24 -7.58
CA ILE A 74 5.46 -10.21 -8.81
C ILE A 74 6.13 -9.28 -9.82
N ASP A 75 5.88 -9.48 -11.12
CA ASP A 75 6.20 -8.45 -12.12
C ASP A 75 5.18 -7.30 -12.09
N THR A 76 5.44 -6.25 -12.86
CA THR A 76 4.53 -5.08 -12.98
C THR A 76 3.23 -5.37 -13.74
N GLN A 77 2.99 -6.62 -14.14
CA GLN A 77 1.73 -7.11 -14.73
C GLN A 77 0.96 -8.00 -13.73
N GLY A 78 1.51 -8.28 -12.55
CA GLY A 78 0.89 -9.11 -11.52
C GLY A 78 1.24 -10.60 -11.58
N HIS A 79 2.16 -11.03 -12.46
CA HIS A 79 2.57 -12.42 -12.51
C HIS A 79 3.57 -12.74 -11.39
N GLN A 80 3.29 -13.78 -10.62
CA GLN A 80 4.17 -14.23 -9.55
C GLN A 80 5.49 -14.84 -10.09
N LEU A 81 6.59 -14.20 -9.71
CA LEU A 81 7.95 -14.59 -10.06
C LEU A 81 8.52 -15.56 -9.02
N ALA A 82 8.31 -15.27 -7.73
CA ALA A 82 8.84 -16.04 -6.61
C ALA A 82 8.01 -15.91 -5.34
N THR A 83 8.13 -16.91 -4.47
CA THR A 83 7.73 -16.87 -3.06
C THR A 83 8.96 -16.78 -2.19
N VAL A 84 8.98 -15.93 -1.18
CA VAL A 84 10.07 -15.82 -0.21
C VAL A 84 9.52 -16.12 1.18
N ASN A 85 9.94 -17.25 1.74
CA ASN A 85 9.56 -17.61 3.11
C ASN A 85 10.42 -16.83 4.11
N ILE A 86 9.79 -16.09 5.02
CA ILE A 86 10.49 -15.30 6.04
C ILE A 86 10.63 -16.16 7.29
N THR A 87 11.79 -16.78 7.42
CA THR A 87 12.08 -17.74 8.48
C THR A 87 12.33 -17.05 9.82
N GLY A 88 11.91 -17.70 10.91
CA GLY A 88 12.15 -17.23 12.28
C GLY A 88 11.17 -16.18 12.81
N VAL A 89 10.11 -15.86 12.04
CA VAL A 89 9.01 -14.99 12.46
C VAL A 89 7.67 -15.63 12.10
N LYS A 90 6.57 -15.00 12.54
CA LYS A 90 5.20 -15.38 12.19
C LYS A 90 4.49 -14.16 11.62
N ASN A 91 3.56 -14.39 10.70
CA ASN A 91 2.58 -13.39 10.33
C ASN A 91 1.45 -13.47 11.37
N ASN A 92 1.42 -12.52 12.31
CA ASN A 92 0.31 -12.40 13.25
C ASN A 92 -0.78 -11.49 12.67
N ASP A 93 -0.39 -10.31 12.17
CA ASP A 93 -1.26 -9.32 11.51
C ASP A 93 -0.36 -8.40 10.65
N TRP A 94 0.15 -8.93 9.53
CA TRP A 94 1.03 -8.19 8.61
C TRP A 94 0.21 -7.31 7.67
N GLU A 95 0.41 -5.99 7.75
CA GLU A 95 -0.47 -5.02 7.08
C GLU A 95 0.24 -4.18 6.02
N ASP A 96 1.56 -4.01 6.11
CA ASP A 96 2.27 -3.19 5.13
C ASP A 96 3.74 -3.60 4.96
N ILE A 97 4.31 -3.21 3.82
CA ILE A 97 5.71 -3.45 3.45
C ILE A 97 6.33 -2.23 2.78
N ALA A 98 7.55 -1.88 3.19
CA ALA A 98 8.31 -0.79 2.60
C ALA A 98 9.65 -1.28 2.03
N SER A 99 10.05 -0.74 0.87
CA SER A 99 11.34 -1.04 0.22
C SER A 99 12.22 0.21 0.16
N PHE A 100 13.46 0.11 0.64
CA PHE A 100 14.33 1.28 0.79
C PHE A 100 15.82 0.88 0.75
N VAL A 101 16.68 1.84 0.40
CA VAL A 101 18.14 1.66 0.46
C VAL A 101 18.66 2.30 1.75
N TYR A 102 19.32 1.51 2.59
CA TYR A 102 19.89 1.99 3.85
C TYR A 102 21.34 1.53 3.97
N GLN A 103 22.26 2.46 4.24
CA GLN A 103 23.69 2.17 4.36
C GLN A 103 24.28 1.42 3.14
N GLY A 104 23.79 1.71 1.94
CA GLY A 104 24.27 1.14 0.68
C GLY A 104 23.66 -0.21 0.29
N GLU A 105 22.73 -0.74 1.08
CA GLU A 105 22.08 -2.03 0.85
C GLU A 105 20.56 -1.85 0.73
N SER A 106 19.91 -2.67 -0.10
CA SER A 106 18.45 -2.67 -0.25
C SER A 106 17.80 -3.54 0.83
N TYR A 107 16.77 -3.00 1.46
CA TYR A 107 16.02 -3.66 2.53
C TYR A 107 14.52 -3.65 2.22
N LEU A 108 13.84 -4.65 2.78
CA LEU A 108 12.40 -4.63 2.97
C LEU A 108 12.10 -4.57 4.47
N LEU A 109 11.17 -3.71 4.85
CA LEU A 109 10.55 -3.70 6.18
C LEU A 109 9.15 -4.29 6.04
N ILE A 110 8.86 -5.34 6.80
CA ILE A 110 7.54 -5.98 6.87
C ILE A 110 6.92 -5.62 8.22
N ALA A 111 5.69 -5.10 8.21
CA ALA A 111 5.04 -4.53 9.38
C ALA A 111 3.95 -5.46 9.95
N ASP A 112 4.24 -6.09 11.10
CA ASP A 112 3.27 -6.84 11.93
C ASP A 112 2.60 -5.87 12.92
N VAL A 113 1.67 -5.08 12.40
CA VAL A 113 1.13 -3.85 13.03
C VAL A 113 -0.39 -3.80 13.13
N GLY A 114 -1.10 -4.74 12.49
CA GLY A 114 -2.56 -4.85 12.59
C GLY A 114 -3.03 -5.17 14.00
N ASP A 115 -4.17 -4.61 14.38
CA ASP A 115 -4.84 -4.86 15.65
C ASP A 115 -6.30 -4.40 15.60
N ASN A 116 -7.10 -5.04 14.75
CA ASN A 116 -8.51 -4.70 14.51
C ASN A 116 -9.36 -4.57 15.80
N GLN A 117 -8.95 -5.22 16.89
CA GLN A 117 -9.64 -5.20 18.19
C GLN A 117 -8.99 -4.28 19.24
N ALA A 118 -7.87 -3.63 18.94
CA ALA A 118 -7.06 -2.81 19.84
C ALA A 118 -6.71 -3.54 21.16
N LYS A 119 -6.21 -4.78 21.05
CA LYS A 119 -5.90 -5.66 22.20
C LYS A 119 -4.44 -6.10 22.27
N ARG A 120 -3.63 -5.84 21.25
CA ARG A 120 -2.22 -6.22 21.24
C ARG A 120 -1.45 -5.37 22.23
N SER A 121 -0.55 -6.02 22.97
CA SER A 121 0.34 -5.36 23.93
C SER A 121 1.66 -4.92 23.30
N GLN A 122 1.99 -5.42 22.11
CA GLN A 122 3.20 -5.10 21.36
C GLN A 122 3.03 -5.43 19.87
N TYR A 123 3.85 -4.78 19.06
CA TYR A 123 3.88 -4.85 17.60
C TYR A 123 5.29 -5.12 17.12
N GLN A 124 5.46 -5.55 15.87
CA GLN A 124 6.78 -5.89 15.34
C GLN A 124 7.01 -5.34 13.94
N LEU A 125 8.24 -4.91 13.69
CA LEU A 125 8.74 -4.60 12.34
C LEU A 125 9.91 -5.54 12.05
N HIS A 126 9.88 -6.21 10.91
CA HIS A 126 10.90 -7.18 10.49
C HIS A 126 11.67 -6.64 9.30
N LEU A 127 12.99 -6.46 9.46
CA LEU A 127 13.84 -5.89 8.42
C LEU A 127 14.71 -6.99 7.80
N ILE A 128 14.47 -7.28 6.53
CA ILE A 128 15.22 -8.26 5.74
C ILE A 128 16.05 -7.52 4.69
N LYS A 129 17.22 -8.08 4.32
CA LYS A 129 17.83 -7.69 3.05
C LYS A 129 16.88 -8.05 1.92
N GLU A 130 16.76 -7.17 0.95
CA GLU A 130 15.92 -7.43 -0.21
C GLU A 130 16.43 -8.70 -0.95
N PRO A 131 15.58 -9.72 -1.16
CA PRO A 131 16.00 -10.95 -1.82
C PRO A 131 16.37 -10.71 -3.28
N ASP A 132 17.57 -11.13 -3.68
CA ASP A 132 18.00 -11.10 -5.08
C ASP A 132 17.42 -12.32 -5.83
N LEU A 133 16.48 -12.06 -6.75
CA LEU A 133 15.84 -13.12 -7.52
C LEU A 133 16.78 -13.85 -8.49
N SER A 134 17.97 -13.32 -8.77
CA SER A 134 19.00 -14.06 -9.55
C SER A 134 19.41 -15.36 -8.85
N GLN A 135 19.21 -15.45 -7.53
CA GLN A 135 19.53 -16.62 -6.71
C GLN A 135 18.54 -17.77 -6.88
N LEU A 136 17.39 -17.57 -7.54
CA LEU A 136 16.38 -18.61 -7.74
C LEU A 136 16.95 -19.83 -8.47
N ASN A 137 17.92 -19.67 -9.40
CA ASN A 137 18.54 -20.78 -10.12
C ASN A 137 17.52 -21.81 -10.70
N GLY A 138 16.39 -21.32 -11.21
CA GLY A 138 15.29 -22.15 -11.74
C GLY A 138 14.25 -22.62 -10.72
N GLN A 139 14.44 -22.31 -9.43
CA GLN A 139 13.45 -22.51 -8.38
C GLN A 139 12.37 -21.41 -8.42
N LYS A 140 11.30 -21.61 -7.63
CA LYS A 140 10.22 -20.64 -7.42
C LYS A 140 10.18 -20.08 -5.99
N THR A 141 11.07 -20.55 -5.13
CA THR A 141 11.05 -20.24 -3.71
C THR A 141 12.43 -19.85 -3.23
N LEU A 142 12.51 -18.76 -2.46
CA LEU A 142 13.68 -18.38 -1.66
C LEU A 142 13.32 -18.43 -0.16
N ALA A 143 14.34 -18.36 0.67
CA ALA A 143 14.18 -18.13 2.11
C ALA A 143 14.96 -16.88 2.50
N ALA A 144 14.35 -16.04 3.32
CA ALA A 144 14.99 -14.90 3.94
C ALA A 144 14.82 -14.99 5.46
N LYS A 145 15.66 -14.26 6.20
CA LYS A 145 15.55 -14.10 7.65
C LYS A 145 15.72 -12.62 7.97
N PRO A 146 14.97 -12.07 8.94
CA PRO A 146 15.23 -10.72 9.42
C PRO A 146 16.67 -10.58 9.87
N VAL A 147 17.35 -9.57 9.34
CA VAL A 147 18.67 -9.15 9.84
C VAL A 147 18.49 -8.57 11.23
N TRP A 148 17.40 -7.84 11.46
CA TRP A 148 16.90 -7.48 12.78
C TRP A 148 15.38 -7.32 12.78
N SER A 149 14.82 -7.33 13.98
CA SER A 149 13.42 -6.99 14.23
C SER A 149 13.35 -5.89 15.29
N MET A 150 12.33 -5.05 15.20
CA MET A 150 11.96 -4.10 16.25
C MET A 150 10.65 -4.55 16.86
N THR A 151 10.63 -4.70 18.19
CA THR A 151 9.38 -4.82 18.95
C THR A 151 9.06 -3.45 19.52
N PHE A 152 7.81 -3.01 19.41
CA PHE A 152 7.42 -1.71 19.94
C PHE A 152 6.02 -1.67 20.51
N THR A 153 5.76 -0.61 21.28
CA THR A 153 4.44 -0.23 21.78
C THR A 153 4.11 1.20 21.39
N TYR A 154 2.83 1.54 21.31
CA TYR A 154 2.41 2.94 21.23
C TYR A 154 2.36 3.56 22.64
N PRO A 155 2.51 4.89 22.76
CA PRO A 155 2.61 5.55 24.07
C PRO A 155 1.26 5.68 24.79
N ASP A 156 0.15 5.60 24.08
CA ASP A 156 -1.20 5.93 24.53
C ASP A 156 -2.21 4.76 24.48
N GLY A 157 -1.78 3.57 24.06
CA GLY A 157 -2.63 2.38 24.07
C GLY A 157 -2.34 1.44 22.90
N ALA A 158 -3.25 0.51 22.64
CA ALA A 158 -3.20 -0.30 21.43
C ALA A 158 -3.81 0.49 20.26
N HIS A 159 -3.18 0.43 19.09
CA HIS A 159 -3.67 1.04 17.86
C HIS A 159 -3.64 0.01 16.74
N ASP A 160 -4.70 0.04 15.94
CA ASP A 160 -4.76 -0.64 14.65
C ASP A 160 -4.07 0.23 13.60
N CYS A 161 -3.05 -0.31 12.93
CA CYS A 161 -2.22 0.42 11.98
C CYS A 161 -2.03 -0.41 10.73
N GLU A 162 -2.18 0.22 9.56
CA GLU A 162 -2.11 -0.47 8.27
C GLU A 162 -1.32 0.32 7.24
N SER A 163 -0.40 1.17 7.70
CA SER A 163 0.26 2.12 6.80
C SER A 163 1.63 2.45 7.37
N VAL A 164 2.70 2.04 6.68
CA VAL A 164 4.08 2.20 7.13
C VAL A 164 4.97 2.67 5.99
N ALA A 165 5.78 3.70 6.27
CA ALA A 165 6.78 4.20 5.32
C ALA A 165 8.14 4.42 5.99
N VAL A 166 9.21 4.44 5.19
CA VAL A 166 10.59 4.58 5.71
C VAL A 166 11.28 5.82 5.12
N ASP A 167 11.50 6.83 5.98
CA ASP A 167 12.29 8.01 5.66
C ASP A 167 13.76 7.75 6.01
N VAL A 168 14.52 7.30 5.02
CA VAL A 168 15.96 6.99 5.18
C VAL A 168 16.77 8.23 5.54
N ALA A 169 16.46 9.38 4.94
CA ALA A 169 17.21 10.62 5.13
C ALA A 169 17.10 11.11 6.58
N LYS A 170 15.91 11.03 7.17
CA LYS A 170 15.67 11.36 8.59
C LYS A 170 15.89 10.17 9.54
N GLN A 171 16.18 8.99 9.00
CA GLN A 171 16.27 7.72 9.73
C GLN A 171 15.02 7.45 10.59
N LYS A 172 13.85 7.54 9.96
CA LYS A 172 12.55 7.33 10.61
C LYS A 172 11.75 6.25 9.91
N ILE A 173 10.95 5.55 10.68
CA ILE A 173 9.85 4.72 10.23
C ILE A 173 8.58 5.44 10.68
N LEU A 174 7.68 5.69 9.75
CA LEU A 174 6.39 6.33 9.99
C LEU A 174 5.32 5.26 10.06
N LEU A 175 4.36 5.43 10.98
CA LEU A 175 3.20 4.54 11.12
C LEU A 175 1.94 5.41 11.17
N LEU A 176 0.95 5.09 10.36
CA LEU A 176 -0.32 5.80 10.31
C LEU A 176 -1.45 4.86 10.72
N SER A 177 -2.14 5.21 11.81
CA SER A 177 -3.19 4.36 12.35
C SER A 177 -4.49 4.38 11.52
N LYS A 178 -5.22 3.28 11.52
CA LYS A 178 -6.45 3.10 10.74
C LYS A 178 -7.68 3.52 11.54
N ARG A 179 -7.93 2.84 12.67
CA ARG A 179 -9.25 2.86 13.35
C ARG A 179 -9.47 4.02 14.33
N ASP A 180 -8.45 4.80 14.65
CA ASP A 180 -8.62 6.01 15.46
C ASP A 180 -9.65 6.97 14.86
N LYS A 181 -10.29 7.83 15.69
CA LYS A 181 -11.30 8.77 15.20
C LYS A 181 -10.77 9.60 14.03
N LEU A 182 -9.57 10.14 14.19
CA LEU A 182 -8.70 10.65 13.13
C LEU A 182 -7.45 9.79 13.09
N PRO A 183 -6.91 9.45 11.92
CA PRO A 183 -5.65 8.72 11.84
C PRO A 183 -4.54 9.47 12.59
N ILE A 184 -3.74 8.72 13.35
CA ILE A 184 -2.64 9.27 14.15
C ILE A 184 -1.32 8.84 13.50
N LEU A 185 -0.46 9.82 13.26
CA LEU A 185 0.89 9.58 12.78
C LEU A 185 1.83 9.35 13.98
N PHE A 186 2.56 8.25 13.93
CA PHE A 186 3.62 7.90 14.86
C PHE A 186 4.95 7.78 14.13
N GLU A 187 6.05 7.88 14.89
CA GLU A 187 7.38 7.58 14.39
C GLU A 187 8.16 6.61 15.30
N LEU A 188 8.99 5.79 14.65
CA LEU A 188 10.05 5.00 15.25
C LEU A 188 11.40 5.37 14.59
N PRO A 189 12.53 5.20 15.28
CA PRO A 189 13.83 5.45 14.66
C PRO A 189 14.25 4.26 13.79
N LEU A 190 14.78 4.52 12.60
CA LEU A 190 15.42 3.51 11.75
C LEU A 190 16.84 3.25 12.26
N ILE A 191 16.99 2.27 13.14
CA ILE A 191 18.28 1.92 13.77
C ILE A 191 18.61 0.47 13.44
N ALA A 192 19.64 0.27 12.62
CA ALA A 192 20.27 -1.03 12.49
C ALA A 192 21.11 -1.33 13.74
N PRO A 193 21.09 -2.57 14.25
CA PRO A 193 21.98 -2.93 15.35
C PRO A 193 23.45 -2.88 14.94
N VAL A 194 24.33 -2.49 15.87
CA VAL A 194 25.78 -2.55 15.65
C VAL A 194 26.20 -4.03 15.65
N LEU A 195 26.55 -4.55 14.48
CA LEU A 195 27.13 -5.89 14.36
C LEU A 195 28.54 -5.87 14.97
N GLY A 196 28.69 -6.33 16.21
CA GLY A 196 30.00 -6.68 16.75
C GLY A 196 30.62 -7.80 15.93
N GLN A 197 31.95 -7.77 15.70
CA GLN A 197 32.72 -8.70 14.85
C GLN A 197 32.73 -10.18 15.28
N SER A 198 31.79 -10.62 16.12
CA SER A 198 31.62 -12.01 16.56
C SER A 198 30.15 -12.45 16.50
N ALA A 199 29.47 -12.16 15.39
CA ALA A 199 28.21 -12.82 15.06
C ALA A 199 28.52 -14.16 14.36
N SER A 200 28.58 -15.25 15.13
CA SER A 200 28.68 -16.60 14.58
C SER A 200 27.47 -16.89 13.69
N SER A 201 27.65 -17.81 12.73
CA SER A 201 26.70 -18.21 11.68
C SER A 201 25.35 -18.77 12.16
N ASN A 202 25.04 -18.69 13.46
CA ASN A 202 23.75 -19.04 14.08
C ASN A 202 23.09 -17.84 14.78
N SER A 203 23.34 -16.62 14.29
CA SER A 203 22.88 -15.38 14.94
C SER A 203 21.35 -15.35 15.10
N SER A 204 20.89 -15.30 16.35
CA SER A 204 19.51 -14.99 16.71
C SER A 204 19.12 -13.64 16.14
N VAL A 205 17.87 -13.51 15.65
CA VAL A 205 17.35 -12.22 15.18
C VAL A 205 17.48 -11.23 16.33
N GLN A 206 18.14 -10.09 16.10
CA GLN A 206 18.27 -9.08 17.13
C GLN A 206 16.93 -8.35 17.29
N ILE A 207 16.41 -8.31 18.52
CA ILE A 207 15.16 -7.64 18.87
C ILE A 207 15.48 -6.32 19.56
N ILE A 208 15.03 -5.21 18.99
CA ILE A 208 15.14 -3.88 19.59
C ILE A 208 13.78 -3.51 20.18
N ASN A 209 13.70 -3.26 21.49
CA ASN A 209 12.48 -2.79 22.14
C ASN A 209 12.40 -1.26 22.09
N LYS A 210 11.28 -0.72 21.59
CA LYS A 210 11.02 0.73 21.51
C LYS A 210 9.60 1.08 21.95
N GLN A 211 9.39 2.36 22.24
CA GLN A 211 8.07 2.97 22.27
C GLN A 211 8.00 3.95 21.10
N ALA A 212 6.93 3.89 20.32
CA ALA A 212 6.69 4.83 19.24
C ALA A 212 6.46 6.24 19.80
N LYS A 213 6.87 7.26 19.06
CA LYS A 213 6.59 8.65 19.39
C LYS A 213 5.35 9.07 18.61
N ARG A 214 4.30 9.49 19.31
CA ARG A 214 3.13 10.13 18.70
C ARG A 214 3.53 11.49 18.13
N LEU A 215 3.31 11.70 16.83
CA LEU A 215 3.51 13.00 16.18
C LEU A 215 2.24 13.83 16.28
N GLY A 216 1.09 13.26 15.92
CA GLY A 216 -0.19 13.96 15.98
C GLY A 216 -1.27 13.29 15.13
N GLU A 217 -2.49 13.81 15.19
CA GLU A 217 -3.57 13.44 14.28
C GLU A 217 -3.35 14.13 12.94
N ILE A 218 -3.63 13.44 11.83
CA ILE A 218 -3.69 14.05 10.51
C ILE A 218 -5.10 14.56 10.22
N ALA A 219 -5.20 15.50 9.27
CA ALA A 219 -6.49 16.00 8.82
C ALA A 219 -7.36 14.83 8.27
N PRO A 220 -8.70 14.91 8.42
CA PRO A 220 -9.58 13.93 7.80
C PRO A 220 -9.32 13.85 6.29
N LEU A 221 -9.06 12.66 5.80
CA LEU A 221 -8.97 12.43 4.35
C LEU A 221 -10.36 12.66 3.74
N PRO A 222 -10.46 13.40 2.61
CA PRO A 222 -11.73 13.65 1.95
C PRO A 222 -12.51 12.36 1.65
N THR A 223 -13.84 12.43 1.70
CA THR A 223 -14.71 11.39 1.16
C THR A 223 -15.30 11.92 -0.15
N ALA A 224 -15.10 11.22 -1.26
CA ALA A 224 -15.59 11.72 -2.54
C ALA A 224 -17.11 11.55 -2.67
N MET A 225 -17.76 12.38 -3.49
CA MET A 225 -19.22 12.31 -3.70
C MET A 225 -19.69 11.00 -4.36
N LEU A 226 -18.81 10.25 -5.05
CA LEU A 226 -19.15 8.93 -5.60
C LEU A 226 -19.14 7.84 -4.51
N ASP A 227 -18.51 8.09 -3.36
CA ASP A 227 -18.44 7.15 -2.25
C ASP A 227 -19.75 7.00 -1.49
N TYR A 228 -20.74 7.89 -1.65
CA TYR A 228 -22.04 7.74 -0.98
C TYR A 228 -22.78 6.44 -1.38
N ALA A 229 -22.42 5.82 -2.51
CA ALA A 229 -22.91 4.51 -2.92
C ALA A 229 -22.04 3.32 -2.41
N SER A 230 -20.87 3.59 -1.85
CA SER A 230 -19.93 2.58 -1.35
C SER A 230 -20.33 2.10 0.05
N ILE A 231 -20.33 0.78 0.26
CA ILE A 231 -20.62 0.19 1.58
C ILE A 231 -19.67 0.72 2.66
N TYR A 232 -18.41 1.01 2.32
CA TYR A 232 -17.41 1.55 3.24
C TYR A 232 -17.81 2.91 3.80
N THR A 233 -18.51 3.74 3.04
CA THR A 233 -19.01 5.03 3.52
C THR A 233 -20.12 4.85 4.54
N TRP A 234 -21.03 3.91 4.27
CA TRP A 234 -22.14 3.60 5.18
C TRP A 234 -21.68 3.05 6.53
N ILE A 235 -20.57 2.31 6.54
CA ILE A 235 -19.97 1.78 7.77
C ILE A 235 -18.90 2.68 8.37
N GLY A 236 -18.59 3.85 7.77
CA GLY A 236 -17.64 4.83 8.30
C GLY A 236 -16.15 4.50 8.05
N PHE A 237 -15.85 3.65 7.07
CA PHE A 237 -14.50 3.19 6.72
C PHE A 237 -13.90 3.85 5.47
N ALA A 238 -14.67 4.56 4.65
CA ALA A 238 -14.18 5.08 3.36
C ALA A 238 -12.88 5.93 3.45
N GLY A 239 -12.76 6.79 4.47
CA GLY A 239 -11.58 7.64 4.68
C GLY A 239 -10.50 7.04 5.59
N LYS A 240 -10.57 5.74 5.89
CA LYS A 240 -9.60 5.06 6.76
C LYS A 240 -8.37 4.67 5.93
N PRO A 241 -7.14 5.00 6.37
CA PRO A 241 -5.92 4.57 5.71
C PRO A 241 -5.85 3.04 5.63
N THR A 242 -5.42 2.55 4.47
CA THR A 242 -5.19 1.14 4.19
C THR A 242 -3.77 0.85 3.75
N ALA A 243 -3.05 1.85 3.23
CA ALA A 243 -1.61 1.79 3.00
C ALA A 243 -1.02 3.20 2.87
N MET A 244 0.31 3.30 3.02
CA MET A 244 1.03 4.54 2.79
C MET A 244 2.43 4.26 2.26
N ASP A 245 2.92 5.14 1.38
CA ASP A 245 4.34 5.16 1.00
C ASP A 245 4.83 6.61 0.86
N ILE A 246 6.15 6.81 0.84
CA ILE A 246 6.79 8.10 0.61
C ILE A 246 7.82 8.02 -0.52
N SER A 247 7.98 9.12 -1.27
CA SER A 247 9.00 9.18 -2.31
C SER A 247 10.41 9.22 -1.70
N ALA A 248 11.39 8.63 -2.39
CA ALA A 248 12.76 8.49 -1.89
C ALA A 248 13.49 9.83 -1.65
N ASP A 249 13.06 10.90 -2.32
CA ASP A 249 13.54 12.27 -2.12
C ASP A 249 12.93 12.96 -0.88
N GLY A 250 11.94 12.33 -0.22
CA GLY A 250 11.24 12.87 0.93
C GLY A 250 10.31 14.05 0.62
N LEU A 251 9.96 14.26 -0.65
CA LEU A 251 9.13 15.38 -1.10
C LEU A 251 7.65 15.04 -1.21
N SER A 252 7.31 13.76 -1.26
CA SER A 252 5.93 13.32 -1.49
C SER A 252 5.54 12.14 -0.60
N ALA A 253 4.23 12.05 -0.35
CA ALA A 253 3.62 10.89 0.29
C ALA A 253 2.33 10.52 -0.46
N VAL A 254 1.97 9.24 -0.43
CA VAL A 254 0.67 8.75 -0.85
C VAL A 254 0.02 8.01 0.30
N VAL A 255 -1.24 8.29 0.57
CA VAL A 255 -2.06 7.52 1.52
C VAL A 255 -3.24 6.93 0.76
N LEU A 256 -3.34 5.61 0.76
CA LEU A 256 -4.46 4.88 0.19
C LEU A 256 -5.56 4.72 1.25
N THR A 257 -6.81 4.79 0.80
CA THR A 257 -7.98 4.35 1.55
C THR A 257 -8.77 3.34 0.72
N TYR A 258 -9.83 2.79 1.30
CA TYR A 258 -10.76 1.89 0.59
C TYR A 258 -11.33 2.45 -0.72
N THR A 259 -11.34 3.77 -0.91
CA THR A 259 -12.02 4.40 -2.04
C THR A 259 -11.13 5.30 -2.88
N HIS A 260 -10.10 5.92 -2.30
CA HIS A 260 -9.25 6.92 -2.97
C HIS A 260 -7.79 6.77 -2.58
N ALA A 261 -6.89 7.35 -3.38
CA ALA A 261 -5.53 7.63 -2.94
C ALA A 261 -5.33 9.15 -2.84
N PHE A 262 -4.58 9.59 -1.84
CA PHE A 262 -4.32 11.00 -1.56
C PHE A 262 -2.83 11.28 -1.69
N TYR A 263 -2.49 12.15 -2.63
CA TYR A 263 -1.11 12.51 -2.94
C TYR A 263 -0.75 13.86 -2.30
N PHE A 264 0.26 13.83 -1.44
CA PHE A 264 0.78 15.00 -0.74
C PHE A 264 2.14 15.37 -1.30
N THR A 265 2.42 16.67 -1.40
CA THR A 265 3.70 17.20 -1.90
C THR A 265 4.18 18.37 -1.07
N GLN A 266 5.49 18.48 -0.92
CA GLN A 266 6.18 19.64 -0.33
C GLN A 266 7.35 20.05 -1.23
N PRO A 267 7.69 21.35 -1.29
CA PRO A 267 8.76 21.84 -2.16
C PRO A 267 10.15 21.44 -1.67
N GLU A 268 10.29 21.18 -0.36
CA GLU A 268 11.54 20.83 0.30
C GLU A 268 11.26 19.76 1.35
N PRO A 269 12.22 18.88 1.70
CA PRO A 269 12.00 17.86 2.72
C PRO A 269 11.66 18.49 4.08
N GLY A 270 10.48 18.15 4.61
CA GLY A 270 9.92 18.76 5.80
C GLY A 270 9.42 17.78 6.85
N ASP A 271 8.71 18.30 7.84
CA ASP A 271 8.01 17.51 8.86
C ASP A 271 6.77 16.84 8.26
N TRP A 272 6.64 15.52 8.46
CA TRP A 272 5.58 14.72 7.83
C TRP A 272 4.18 15.04 8.37
N LEU A 273 4.06 15.36 9.67
CA LEU A 273 2.77 15.76 10.23
C LEU A 273 2.29 17.07 9.61
N THR A 274 3.22 18.01 9.39
CA THR A 274 2.95 19.26 8.69
C THR A 274 2.49 19.00 7.26
N LEU A 275 3.15 18.11 6.51
CA LEU A 275 2.72 17.72 5.16
C LEU A 275 1.30 17.14 5.17
N PHE A 276 1.00 16.19 6.04
CA PHE A 276 -0.34 15.59 6.14
C PHE A 276 -1.42 16.54 6.69
N SER A 277 -1.03 17.73 7.14
CA SER A 277 -1.97 18.80 7.51
C SER A 277 -2.29 19.72 6.33
N THR A 278 -1.66 19.52 5.17
CA THR A 278 -1.96 20.26 3.93
C THR A 278 -3.05 19.55 3.11
N PRO A 279 -3.82 20.27 2.28
CA PRO A 279 -4.79 19.63 1.37
C PRO A 279 -4.08 18.71 0.37
N PRO A 280 -4.43 17.42 0.28
CA PRO A 280 -3.87 16.53 -0.73
C PRO A 280 -4.48 16.79 -2.10
N GLN A 281 -3.76 16.34 -3.14
CA GLN A 281 -4.34 16.09 -4.45
C GLN A 281 -4.98 14.70 -4.46
N GLU A 282 -6.22 14.59 -4.90
CA GLU A 282 -6.94 13.31 -4.98
C GLU A 282 -6.53 12.54 -6.24
N ILE A 283 -6.17 11.27 -6.07
CA ILE A 283 -6.06 10.29 -7.14
C ILE A 283 -7.36 9.47 -7.10
N SER A 284 -8.27 9.78 -8.02
CA SER A 284 -9.50 8.99 -8.17
C SER A 284 -9.14 7.57 -8.61
N LEU A 285 -9.79 6.58 -8.00
CA LEU A 285 -9.63 5.17 -8.35
C LEU A 285 -10.80 4.70 -9.21
N PRO A 286 -10.60 3.77 -10.16
CA PRO A 286 -11.70 3.00 -10.72
C PRO A 286 -12.38 2.18 -9.62
N ALA A 287 -13.55 1.60 -9.91
CA ALA A 287 -14.23 0.72 -8.97
C ALA A 287 -13.35 -0.49 -8.61
N ILE A 288 -12.64 -0.35 -7.49
CA ILE A 288 -11.79 -1.36 -6.87
C ILE A 288 -12.44 -1.70 -5.52
N LYS A 289 -12.35 -2.97 -5.13
CA LYS A 289 -12.87 -3.43 -3.84
C LYS A 289 -11.68 -3.76 -2.97
N GLN A 290 -11.69 -3.33 -1.70
CA GLN A 290 -10.56 -3.54 -0.77
C GLN A 290 -9.23 -3.08 -1.37
N ALA A 291 -9.14 -1.80 -1.74
CA ALA A 291 -7.87 -1.20 -2.10
C ALA A 291 -7.01 -1.11 -0.82
N GLU A 292 -5.96 -1.93 -0.76
CA GLU A 292 -5.22 -2.15 0.48
C GLU A 292 -3.73 -1.88 0.30
N ALA A 293 -3.19 -1.85 -0.92
CA ALA A 293 -1.75 -1.71 -1.11
C ALA A 293 -1.35 -0.62 -2.12
N VAL A 294 -0.39 0.23 -1.75
CA VAL A 294 0.18 1.28 -2.62
C VAL A 294 1.70 1.38 -2.44
N GLY A 295 2.44 1.67 -3.52
CA GLY A 295 3.89 1.93 -3.43
C GLY A 295 4.44 2.77 -4.60
N PHE A 296 5.42 3.63 -4.30
CA PHE A 296 6.10 4.49 -5.28
C PHE A 296 7.09 3.72 -6.16
N SER A 297 7.12 4.06 -7.45
CA SER A 297 8.24 3.70 -8.34
C SER A 297 9.55 4.31 -7.85
N GLN A 298 10.70 3.73 -8.25
CA GLN A 298 11.99 4.19 -7.73
C GLN A 298 12.28 5.66 -8.04
N ASP A 299 11.85 6.10 -9.23
CA ASP A 299 11.98 7.49 -9.68
C ASP A 299 10.95 8.46 -9.08
N GLY A 300 10.02 7.96 -8.25
CA GLY A 300 8.95 8.76 -7.63
C GLY A 300 7.88 9.28 -8.59
N ASN A 301 7.97 8.98 -9.88
CA ASN A 301 7.07 9.54 -10.90
C ASN A 301 5.75 8.79 -11.04
N SER A 302 5.59 7.65 -10.37
CA SER A 302 4.38 6.86 -10.41
C SER A 302 4.14 6.10 -9.12
N VAL A 303 2.89 5.70 -8.90
CA VAL A 303 2.52 4.74 -7.83
C VAL A 303 1.82 3.53 -8.43
N PHE A 304 2.05 2.37 -7.82
CA PHE A 304 1.30 1.15 -8.07
C PHE A 304 0.24 0.96 -6.98
N ILE A 305 -0.95 0.50 -7.35
CA ILE A 305 -2.07 0.27 -6.43
C ILE A 305 -2.69 -1.10 -6.74
N THR A 306 -2.98 -1.91 -5.72
CA THR A 306 -3.70 -3.19 -5.85
C THR A 306 -4.72 -3.39 -4.73
N SER A 307 -5.48 -4.47 -4.82
CA SER A 307 -6.47 -4.91 -3.83
C SER A 307 -6.21 -6.32 -3.33
N GLU A 308 -6.89 -6.70 -2.26
CA GLU A 308 -6.85 -8.07 -1.71
C GLU A 308 -7.52 -9.11 -2.62
N MET A 309 -8.71 -8.81 -3.17
CA MET A 309 -9.51 -9.85 -3.85
C MET A 309 -8.99 -10.25 -5.24
N ILE A 310 -8.74 -11.54 -5.44
CA ILE A 310 -8.40 -12.10 -6.75
C ILE A 310 -9.61 -12.22 -7.70
N PRO A 311 -9.46 -11.93 -9.01
CA PRO A 311 -8.28 -11.30 -9.62
C PRO A 311 -8.12 -9.84 -9.14
N ALA A 312 -6.98 -9.54 -8.55
CA ALA A 312 -6.72 -8.22 -7.99
C ALA A 312 -6.11 -7.34 -9.10
N PRO A 313 -6.76 -6.23 -9.50
CA PRO A 313 -6.20 -5.35 -10.51
C PRO A 313 -4.93 -4.68 -9.99
N LEU A 314 -3.91 -4.62 -10.84
CA LEU A 314 -2.70 -3.86 -10.59
C LEU A 314 -2.76 -2.57 -11.42
N TYR A 315 -3.01 -1.46 -10.76
CA TYR A 315 -3.04 -0.14 -11.39
C TYR A 315 -1.68 0.54 -11.26
N LYS A 316 -1.34 1.35 -12.26
CA LYS A 316 -0.21 2.28 -12.25
C LYS A 316 -0.72 3.68 -12.56
N MET A 317 -0.41 4.63 -11.67
CA MET A 317 -0.75 6.04 -11.80
C MET A 317 0.49 6.88 -12.08
N ASP A 318 0.51 7.62 -13.19
CA ASP A 318 1.54 8.62 -13.50
C ASP A 318 1.28 9.92 -12.71
N LEU A 319 2.28 10.34 -11.93
CA LEU A 319 2.22 11.52 -11.06
C LEU A 319 2.78 12.79 -11.71
N LYS A 320 3.35 12.73 -12.92
CA LYS A 320 3.93 13.92 -13.58
C LYS A 320 2.94 15.07 -13.75
N GLY A 321 1.65 14.76 -13.94
CA GLY A 321 0.59 15.77 -14.02
C GLY A 321 0.25 16.48 -12.69
N PHE A 322 0.60 15.87 -11.56
CA PHE A 322 0.35 16.40 -10.20
C PHE A 322 1.39 17.45 -9.81
N HIS A 323 2.61 17.33 -10.33
CA HIS A 323 3.69 18.30 -10.09
C HIS A 323 3.49 19.64 -10.82
N THR A 324 2.63 19.71 -11.84
CA THR A 324 2.41 20.92 -12.67
C THR A 324 1.27 21.84 -12.19
N GLN A 325 0.57 21.49 -11.11
CA GLN A 325 -0.57 22.29 -10.59
C GLN A 325 -0.22 23.21 -9.39
N GLN A 326 1.07 23.40 -9.09
CA GLN A 326 1.53 24.33 -8.04
C GLN A 326 1.87 25.70 -8.60
#